data_AF-A0A536REH2-F1
#
_entry.id   AF-A0A536REH2-F1
#
_cell.length_a   1.000
_cell.length_b   1.000
_cell.length_c   1.000
_cell.angle_alpha   90.00
_cell.angle_beta   90.00
_cell.angle_gamma   90.00
#
_symmetry.space_group_name_H-M   'P 1'
#
loop_
_entity.id
_entity.type
_entity.pdbx_description
1 polymer ?
#
loop_
_entity_poly.entity_id
_entity_poly.type
_entity_poly.pdbx_seq_one_letter_code
_entity_poly.pdbx_strand_id
1 'polypeptide(L)'
;MRLSPEGGPDRPRPDAGRRRVRQARRICPGGLSGVDGVACQLPHAAARGTESRQPSNRVDPLVLRGTVGSEHAVNEERSSVLGDLRALVTDALATTRGLSDEECRCQSAAEGWPAVIVAYHIGLGLRRQAGFIARALTGEAPFDFEWEPTHAMNAVNAREHGSMSKETAAEEIEAGWDRLQSVIARMGDEDWSRAVFAFGGRPRSADVVLRRIVLPHVSEHMQSLRSTIAAKR
;
A
#
# COMPACT_ATOMS: atom_id res chain seq x y z
N MET A 1 -50.53 -13.99 43.80
CA MET A 1 -51.39 -13.09 44.60
C MET A 1 -50.90 -13.11 46.03
N ARG A 2 -50.92 -11.96 46.74
CA ARG A 2 -50.35 -11.71 48.09
C ARG A 2 -48.83 -11.90 48.18
N LEU A 3 -48.03 -11.04 48.81
CA LEU A 3 -47.99 -9.59 49.09
C LEU A 3 -46.72 -9.43 49.96
N SER A 4 -45.88 -8.42 49.70
CA SER A 4 -44.79 -7.97 50.60
C SER A 4 -45.40 -7.18 51.80
N PRO A 5 -44.65 -6.66 52.82
CA PRO A 5 -43.45 -5.80 52.75
C PRO A 5 -42.36 -6.24 53.79
N GLU A 6 -41.32 -5.52 54.26
CA GLU A 6 -40.69 -4.18 54.06
C GLU A 6 -39.16 -4.40 53.77
N GLY A 7 -38.23 -3.43 53.68
CA GLY A 7 -38.24 -1.95 53.69
C GLY A 7 -36.82 -1.41 53.34
N GLY A 8 -36.73 -0.15 52.89
CA GLY A 8 -35.45 0.60 52.77
C GLY A 8 -35.16 1.43 54.04
N PRO A 9 -34.34 2.50 54.01
CA PRO A 9 -33.55 3.11 52.92
C PRO A 9 -32.01 2.89 53.18
N ASP A 10 -30.99 3.47 52.50
CA ASP A 10 -30.77 4.89 52.17
C ASP A 10 -29.66 5.12 51.11
N ARG A 11 -29.62 6.32 50.52
CA ARG A 11 -28.52 6.81 49.65
C ARG A 11 -27.57 7.72 50.45
N PRO A 12 -26.33 7.92 50.00
CA PRO A 12 -26.07 9.19 49.31
C PRO A 12 -25.16 9.11 48.07
N ARG A 13 -25.44 9.99 47.10
CA ARG A 13 -24.44 10.60 46.18
C ARG A 13 -24.01 11.93 46.83
N PRO A 14 -22.74 12.37 46.71
CA PRO A 14 -22.29 13.10 45.50
C PRO A 14 -20.83 12.69 45.11
N ASP A 15 -20.06 13.34 44.23
CA ASP A 15 -20.23 14.58 43.45
C ASP A 15 -19.46 14.54 42.10
N ALA A 16 -19.63 15.57 41.27
CA ALA A 16 -19.08 15.67 39.92
C ALA A 16 -17.59 16.08 39.85
N GLY A 17 -16.76 15.22 39.25
CA GLY A 17 -15.35 15.49 38.95
C GLY A 17 -15.06 15.91 37.51
N ARG A 18 -15.50 17.10 37.06
CA ARG A 18 -15.10 17.64 35.75
C ARG A 18 -13.57 17.89 35.71
N ARG A 19 -12.82 17.20 34.86
CA ARG A 19 -11.50 17.68 34.39
C ARG A 19 -11.50 17.97 32.89
N ARG A 20 -10.99 19.16 32.56
CA ARG A 20 -11.09 19.77 31.23
C ARG A 20 -9.94 19.28 30.34
N VAL A 21 -10.26 18.93 29.11
CA VAL A 21 -9.29 18.90 28.00
C VAL A 21 -8.69 20.30 27.84
N ARG A 22 -7.36 20.42 27.81
CA ARG A 22 -6.67 21.61 27.32
C ARG A 22 -5.97 21.27 26.01
N GLN A 23 -6.55 21.74 24.90
CA GLN A 23 -5.81 21.86 23.65
C GLN A 23 -4.68 22.88 23.83
N ALA A 24 -3.50 22.56 23.31
CA ALA A 24 -2.44 23.53 23.06
C ALA A 24 -2.18 23.57 21.55
N ARG A 25 -2.76 24.56 20.86
CA ARG A 25 -2.38 24.89 19.48
C ARG A 25 -0.98 25.52 19.50
N ARG A 26 -0.09 25.09 18.61
CA ARG A 26 0.96 25.95 18.04
C ARG A 26 0.81 25.90 16.51
N ILE A 27 1.03 27.06 15.89
CA ILE A 27 0.76 27.36 14.48
C ILE A 27 1.94 28.18 13.94
N CYS A 28 2.21 28.04 12.63
CA CYS A 28 3.10 28.84 11.77
C CYS A 28 4.64 28.63 11.88
N PRO A 29 5.42 28.95 10.82
CA PRO A 29 5.05 29.07 9.37
C PRO A 29 6.12 28.58 8.33
N GLY A 30 5.69 28.40 7.06
CA GLY A 30 6.50 28.47 5.81
C GLY A 30 7.52 27.34 5.55
N GLY A 31 7.49 26.57 4.46
CA GLY A 31 7.70 26.93 3.04
C GLY A 31 9.00 26.23 2.57
N LEU A 32 9.19 25.66 1.37
CA LEU A 32 8.58 25.84 0.04
C LEU A 32 8.53 24.50 -0.77
N SER A 33 7.90 24.57 -1.95
CA SER A 33 7.87 23.63 -3.11
C SER A 33 8.96 22.55 -3.25
N GLY A 34 8.71 21.39 -3.86
CA GLY A 34 7.48 20.90 -4.50
C GLY A 34 7.77 19.83 -5.57
N VAL A 35 7.11 18.68 -5.50
CA VAL A 35 7.13 17.58 -6.48
C VAL A 35 5.79 16.83 -6.44
N ASP A 36 5.38 16.23 -7.56
CA ASP A 36 4.00 15.81 -7.81
C ASP A 36 3.43 14.75 -6.85
N GLY A 37 2.27 15.08 -6.28
CA GLY A 37 1.55 14.29 -5.27
C GLY A 37 0.83 13.05 -5.81
N VAL A 38 1.53 12.15 -6.51
CA VAL A 38 1.01 10.80 -6.83
C VAL A 38 1.31 9.82 -5.71
N ALA A 39 2.50 9.90 -5.08
CA ALA A 39 2.82 9.10 -3.90
C ALA A 39 1.89 9.43 -2.71
N CYS A 40 1.48 10.70 -2.56
CA CYS A 40 0.52 11.13 -1.54
C CYS A 40 -0.95 10.78 -1.87
N GLN A 41 -1.23 10.10 -2.98
CA GLN A 41 -2.58 9.67 -3.41
C GLN A 41 -2.78 8.16 -3.36
N LEU A 42 -1.84 7.41 -2.76
CA LEU A 42 -2.07 6.05 -2.29
C LEU A 42 -2.40 6.12 -0.79
N PRO A 43 -3.68 6.25 -0.38
CA PRO A 43 -4.01 6.25 1.04
C PRO A 43 -3.78 4.87 1.64
N HIS A 44 -3.01 4.81 2.74
CA HIS A 44 -2.96 3.62 3.58
C HIS A 44 -4.38 3.20 4.00
N ALA A 45 -4.60 1.90 4.16
CA ALA A 45 -5.88 1.39 4.61
C ALA A 45 -6.24 1.95 6.00
N ALA A 46 -7.36 2.68 6.05
CA ALA A 46 -8.08 3.16 7.24
C ALA A 46 -7.47 4.31 8.10
N ALA A 47 -7.80 5.55 7.75
CA ALA A 47 -8.62 6.43 8.60
C ALA A 47 -9.15 7.66 7.81
N ARG A 48 -10.41 8.08 8.05
CA ARG A 48 -11.07 9.16 7.28
C ARG A 48 -10.68 10.57 7.76
N GLY A 49 -10.46 11.49 6.81
CA GLY A 49 -10.35 12.94 7.01
C GLY A 49 -10.70 13.69 5.71
N THR A 50 -11.31 14.87 5.80
CA THR A 50 -12.07 15.50 4.69
C THR A 50 -11.31 16.53 3.84
N GLU A 51 -11.90 16.76 2.65
CA GLU A 51 -11.91 17.99 1.84
C GLU A 51 -10.86 18.23 0.73
N SER A 52 -11.31 19.05 -0.22
CA SER A 52 -10.85 19.18 -1.61
C SER A 52 -10.28 20.57 -1.88
N ARG A 53 -9.35 20.68 -2.85
CA ARG A 53 -9.35 21.80 -3.83
C ARG A 53 -8.40 21.57 -5.01
N GLN A 54 -8.92 21.88 -6.20
CA GLN A 54 -8.16 22.15 -7.42
C GLN A 54 -7.61 23.60 -7.40
N PRO A 55 -6.55 23.95 -8.17
CA PRO A 55 -6.74 24.27 -9.60
C PRO A 55 -5.62 23.83 -10.57
N SER A 56 -5.90 24.07 -11.84
CA SER A 56 -5.11 23.79 -13.05
C SER A 56 -3.79 24.57 -13.19
N ASN A 57 -2.87 24.04 -14.00
CA ASN A 57 -2.15 24.87 -14.97
C ASN A 57 -1.71 24.08 -16.23
N ARG A 58 -1.67 24.79 -17.38
CA ARG A 58 -1.14 24.31 -18.67
C ARG A 58 0.38 24.44 -18.71
N VAL A 59 1.05 23.54 -19.43
CA VAL A 59 2.35 23.82 -20.09
C VAL A 59 2.35 23.10 -21.45
N ASP A 60 2.85 23.77 -22.49
CA ASP A 60 2.93 23.26 -23.86
C ASP A 60 4.06 22.23 -24.05
N PRO A 61 3.98 21.33 -25.05
CA PRO A 61 4.94 20.25 -25.24
C PRO A 61 6.24 20.72 -25.89
N LEU A 62 7.35 20.66 -25.14
CA LEU A 62 8.68 20.83 -25.72
C LEU A 62 9.12 19.53 -26.42
N VAL A 63 9.19 19.56 -27.75
CA VAL A 63 9.71 18.44 -28.55
C VAL A 63 11.22 18.32 -28.34
N LEU A 64 11.67 17.20 -27.79
CA LEU A 64 13.09 16.85 -27.68
C LEU A 64 13.42 15.57 -28.43
N ARG A 65 14.20 15.69 -29.51
CA ARG A 65 14.90 14.58 -30.15
C ARG A 65 16.07 14.14 -29.26
N GLY A 66 16.21 12.84 -29.00
CA GLY A 66 17.31 12.28 -28.20
C GLY A 66 17.53 10.78 -28.40
N THR A 67 17.73 10.34 -29.64
CA THR A 67 17.53 8.94 -30.09
C THR A 67 18.76 8.00 -30.00
N VAL A 68 19.62 8.14 -28.99
CA VAL A 68 20.60 7.09 -28.61
C VAL A 68 20.92 7.15 -27.11
N GLY A 69 21.33 8.32 -26.62
CA GLY A 69 21.74 8.50 -25.22
C GLY A 69 20.58 8.46 -24.22
N SER A 70 19.37 8.88 -24.62
CA SER A 70 18.21 8.83 -23.74
C SER A 70 17.70 7.41 -23.50
N GLU A 71 17.81 6.54 -24.50
CA GLU A 71 17.30 5.16 -24.42
C GLU A 71 18.19 4.29 -23.51
N HIS A 72 19.52 4.47 -23.60
CA HIS A 72 20.47 3.84 -22.69
C HIS A 72 20.24 4.26 -21.24
N ALA A 73 20.12 5.57 -20.97
CA ALA A 73 19.85 6.07 -19.62
C ALA A 73 18.51 5.55 -19.04
N VAL A 74 17.45 5.50 -19.86
CA VAL A 74 16.16 4.93 -19.46
C VAL A 74 16.28 3.43 -19.17
N ASN A 75 17.06 2.68 -19.94
CA ASN A 75 17.27 1.24 -19.73
C ASN A 75 18.15 0.94 -18.51
N GLU A 76 19.14 1.78 -18.20
CA GLU A 76 19.88 1.74 -16.92
C GLU A 76 18.94 2.03 -15.73
N GLU A 77 18.09 3.07 -15.83
CA GLU A 77 17.14 3.43 -14.78
C GLU A 77 16.05 2.36 -14.57
N ARG A 78 15.62 1.66 -15.63
CA ARG A 78 14.75 0.47 -15.53
C ARG A 78 15.48 -0.68 -14.82
N SER A 79 16.73 -0.94 -15.22
CA SER A 79 17.54 -2.02 -14.65
C SER A 79 17.84 -1.82 -13.17
N SER A 80 18.08 -0.58 -12.73
CA SER A 80 18.20 -0.23 -11.30
C SER A 80 16.93 -0.58 -10.53
N VAL A 81 15.77 -0.11 -10.99
CA VAL A 81 14.47 -0.36 -10.33
C VAL A 81 14.14 -1.84 -10.24
N LEU A 82 14.48 -2.65 -11.25
CA LEU A 82 14.32 -4.10 -11.20
C LEU A 82 15.31 -4.77 -10.24
N GLY A 83 16.53 -4.22 -10.11
CA GLY A 83 17.52 -4.64 -9.11
C GLY A 83 17.05 -4.36 -7.68
N ASP A 84 16.60 -3.14 -7.41
CA ASP A 84 16.07 -2.70 -6.12
C ASP A 84 14.84 -3.54 -5.71
N LEU A 85 13.92 -3.76 -6.66
CA LEU A 85 12.73 -4.58 -6.42
C LEU A 85 13.10 -6.05 -6.14
N ARG A 86 14.06 -6.64 -6.86
CA ARG A 86 14.57 -7.98 -6.58
C ARG A 86 15.17 -8.06 -5.17
N ALA A 87 15.96 -7.07 -4.76
CA ALA A 87 16.55 -7.03 -3.42
C ALA A 87 15.47 -6.96 -2.32
N LEU A 88 14.49 -6.07 -2.49
CA LEU A 88 13.36 -5.93 -1.55
C LEU A 88 12.48 -7.19 -1.47
N VAL A 89 12.19 -7.86 -2.59
CA VAL A 89 11.44 -9.12 -2.58
C VAL A 89 12.24 -10.25 -1.92
N THR A 90 13.56 -10.31 -2.16
CA THR A 90 14.44 -11.30 -1.50
C THR A 90 14.42 -11.11 0.03
N ASP A 91 14.53 -9.86 0.48
CA ASP A 91 14.44 -9.45 1.88
C ASP A 91 13.04 -9.72 2.49
N ALA A 92 11.98 -9.52 1.72
CA ALA A 92 10.61 -9.85 2.13
C ALA A 92 10.41 -11.35 2.35
N LEU A 93 10.90 -12.19 1.44
CA LEU A 93 10.88 -13.65 1.58
C LEU A 93 11.67 -14.11 2.80
N ALA A 94 12.89 -13.58 2.99
CA ALA A 94 13.74 -13.92 4.13
C ALA A 94 13.10 -13.49 5.47
N THR A 95 12.58 -12.27 5.54
CA THR A 95 11.90 -11.72 6.72
C THR A 95 10.65 -12.54 7.06
N THR A 96 9.81 -12.85 6.07
CA THR A 96 8.57 -13.61 6.24
C THR A 96 8.85 -15.03 6.73
N ARG A 97 9.77 -15.76 6.07
CA ARG A 97 10.17 -17.12 6.49
C ARG A 97 10.81 -17.12 7.89
N GLY A 98 11.46 -16.02 8.27
CA GLY A 98 12.08 -15.81 9.59
C GLY A 98 11.12 -15.48 10.74
N LEU A 99 9.83 -15.20 10.49
CA LEU A 99 8.86 -14.90 11.54
C LEU A 99 8.67 -16.08 12.50
N SER A 100 8.55 -15.80 13.79
CA SER A 100 7.97 -16.72 14.78
C SER A 100 6.43 -16.64 14.77
N ASP A 101 5.77 -17.69 15.28
CA ASP A 101 4.30 -17.73 15.43
C ASP A 101 3.74 -16.52 16.20
N GLU A 102 4.50 -15.99 17.15
CA GLU A 102 4.09 -14.82 17.93
C GLU A 102 4.24 -13.53 17.11
N GLU A 103 5.36 -13.34 16.40
CA GLU A 103 5.56 -12.21 15.48
C GLU A 103 4.51 -12.21 14.37
N CYS A 104 4.16 -13.37 13.80
CA CYS A 104 3.08 -13.51 12.79
C CYS A 104 1.74 -12.89 13.23
N ARG A 105 1.40 -13.01 14.52
CA ARG A 105 0.15 -12.52 15.12
C ARG A 105 0.23 -11.07 15.61
N CYS A 106 1.41 -10.45 15.64
CA CYS A 106 1.56 -9.06 16.07
C CYS A 106 0.90 -8.12 15.06
N GLN A 107 0.06 -7.19 15.54
CA GLN A 107 -0.58 -6.22 14.67
C GLN A 107 0.37 -5.06 14.33
N SER A 108 0.47 -4.74 13.04
CA SER A 108 1.12 -3.52 12.59
C SER A 108 0.35 -2.30 13.08
N ALA A 109 1.04 -1.39 13.75
CA ALA A 109 0.48 -0.10 14.15
C ALA A 109 0.16 0.82 12.96
N ALA A 110 0.78 0.59 11.79
CA ALA A 110 0.58 1.37 10.59
C ALA A 110 -0.59 0.86 9.72
N GLU A 111 -0.81 -0.45 9.70
CA GLU A 111 -1.80 -1.10 8.81
C GLU A 111 -2.99 -1.72 9.54
N GLY A 112 -2.92 -1.90 10.87
CA GLY A 112 -3.97 -2.55 11.66
C GLY A 112 -4.12 -4.06 11.42
N TRP A 113 -3.24 -4.66 10.62
CA TRP A 113 -3.26 -6.08 10.25
C TRP A 113 -2.14 -6.87 10.95
N PRO A 114 -2.31 -8.20 11.18
CA PRO A 114 -1.22 -9.07 11.62
C PRO A 114 -0.02 -9.02 10.67
N ALA A 115 1.20 -9.15 11.19
CA ALA A 115 2.44 -9.12 10.39
C ALA A 115 2.44 -10.13 9.22
N VAL A 116 1.86 -11.31 9.41
CA VAL A 116 1.72 -12.32 8.34
C VAL A 116 0.80 -11.86 7.20
N ILE A 117 -0.21 -11.04 7.50
CA ILE A 117 -1.09 -10.43 6.49
C ILE A 117 -0.36 -9.33 5.72
N VAL A 118 0.46 -8.52 6.39
CA VAL A 118 1.31 -7.51 5.72
C VAL A 118 2.23 -8.19 4.70
N ALA A 119 2.90 -9.27 5.11
CA ALA A 119 3.72 -10.08 4.21
C ALA A 119 2.91 -10.67 3.03
N TYR A 120 1.77 -11.30 3.30
CA TYR A 120 0.88 -11.82 2.26
C TYR A 120 0.41 -10.72 1.27
N HIS A 121 0.18 -9.50 1.76
CA HIS A 121 -0.24 -8.36 0.93
C HIS A 121 0.85 -7.87 -0.04
N ILE A 122 2.14 -8.06 0.28
CA ILE A 122 3.25 -7.83 -0.66
C ILE A 122 3.06 -8.69 -1.92
N GLY A 123 2.85 -10.01 -1.74
CA GLY A 123 2.66 -10.94 -2.85
C GLY A 123 1.39 -10.69 -3.66
N LEU A 124 0.25 -10.42 -2.99
CA LEU A 124 -0.99 -10.02 -3.66
C LEU A 124 -0.81 -8.76 -4.52
N GLY A 125 -0.06 -7.77 -4.04
CA GLY A 125 0.27 -6.56 -4.78
C GLY A 125 1.07 -6.88 -6.05
N LEU A 126 2.16 -7.63 -5.93
CA LEU A 126 2.98 -8.09 -7.07
C LEU A 126 2.13 -8.82 -8.12
N ARG A 127 1.33 -9.79 -7.68
CA ARG A 127 0.43 -10.58 -8.55
C ARG A 127 -0.58 -9.70 -9.27
N ARG A 128 -1.20 -8.73 -8.59
CA ARG A 128 -2.18 -7.80 -9.16
C ARG A 128 -1.55 -6.92 -10.24
N GLN A 129 -0.43 -6.27 -9.95
CA GLN A 129 0.22 -5.36 -10.91
C GLN A 129 0.76 -6.13 -12.14
N ALA A 130 1.31 -7.33 -11.94
CA ALA A 130 1.66 -8.23 -13.04
C ALA A 130 0.44 -8.61 -13.90
N GLY A 131 -0.74 -8.76 -13.29
CA GLY A 131 -2.01 -8.97 -13.98
C GLY A 131 -2.41 -7.82 -14.91
N PHE A 132 -2.25 -6.57 -14.46
CA PHE A 132 -2.57 -5.39 -15.27
C PHE A 132 -1.66 -5.29 -16.50
N ILE A 133 -0.35 -5.47 -16.31
CA ILE A 133 0.62 -5.46 -17.42
C ILE A 133 0.31 -6.60 -18.40
N ALA A 134 0.09 -7.83 -17.91
CA ALA A 134 -0.20 -8.99 -18.76
C ALA A 134 -1.42 -8.80 -19.68
N ARG A 135 -2.51 -8.19 -19.17
CA ARG A 135 -3.73 -7.90 -19.94
C ARG A 135 -3.50 -6.84 -21.02
N ALA A 136 -2.72 -5.81 -20.71
CA ALA A 136 -2.36 -4.78 -21.68
C ALA A 136 -1.47 -5.33 -22.80
N LEU A 137 -0.56 -6.28 -22.50
CA LEU A 137 0.23 -7.00 -23.52
C LEU A 137 -0.63 -7.86 -24.45
N THR A 138 -1.81 -8.32 -24.02
CA THR A 138 -2.78 -9.01 -24.89
C THR A 138 -3.76 -8.05 -25.60
N GLY A 139 -3.50 -6.74 -25.55
CA GLY A 139 -4.30 -5.73 -26.25
C GLY A 139 -5.60 -5.33 -25.55
N GLU A 140 -5.81 -5.75 -24.30
CA GLU A 140 -6.97 -5.30 -23.52
C GLU A 140 -6.82 -3.82 -23.11
N ALA A 141 -7.95 -3.18 -22.83
CA ALA A 141 -7.97 -1.84 -22.27
C ALA A 141 -7.27 -1.81 -20.88
N PRO A 142 -6.64 -0.68 -20.50
CA PRO A 142 -6.06 -0.51 -19.17
C PRO A 142 -7.06 -0.85 -18.06
N PHE A 143 -6.61 -1.50 -16.98
CA PHE A 143 -7.50 -1.79 -15.86
C PHE A 143 -7.94 -0.50 -15.17
N ASP A 144 -9.23 -0.20 -15.19
CA ASP A 144 -9.82 0.93 -14.48
C ASP A 144 -9.92 0.58 -12.98
N PHE A 145 -9.09 1.21 -12.17
CA PHE A 145 -8.92 0.88 -10.77
C PHE A 145 -9.80 1.76 -9.88
N GLU A 146 -10.55 1.10 -9.00
CA GLU A 146 -11.36 1.75 -7.98
C GLU A 146 -10.88 1.41 -6.56
N TRP A 147 -10.82 2.44 -5.71
CA TRP A 147 -10.33 2.33 -4.33
C TRP A 147 -11.29 1.56 -3.43
N GLU A 148 -12.57 1.93 -3.42
CA GLU A 148 -13.52 1.39 -2.44
C GLU A 148 -13.72 -0.14 -2.59
N PRO A 149 -13.86 -0.71 -3.80
CA PRO A 149 -13.86 -2.17 -3.98
C PRO A 149 -12.55 -2.83 -3.54
N THR A 150 -11.41 -2.16 -3.75
CA THR A 150 -10.10 -2.67 -3.31
C THR A 150 -9.96 -2.68 -1.79
N HIS A 151 -10.39 -1.62 -1.09
CA HIS A 151 -10.40 -1.58 0.37
C HIS A 151 -11.31 -2.65 0.97
N ALA A 152 -12.53 -2.82 0.42
CA ALA A 152 -13.46 -3.85 0.87
C ALA A 152 -12.86 -5.26 0.72
N MET A 153 -12.25 -5.56 -0.42
CA MET A 153 -11.60 -6.85 -0.66
C MET A 153 -10.36 -7.06 0.22
N ASN A 154 -9.53 -6.03 0.43
CA ASN A 154 -8.38 -6.12 1.33
C ASN A 154 -8.82 -6.40 2.78
N ALA A 155 -9.90 -5.77 3.26
CA ALA A 155 -10.45 -6.01 4.60
C ALA A 155 -11.05 -7.42 4.75
N VAL A 156 -11.67 -7.96 3.69
CA VAL A 156 -12.12 -9.36 3.62
C VAL A 156 -10.92 -10.31 3.72
N ASN A 157 -9.89 -10.12 2.88
CA ASN A 157 -8.69 -10.95 2.89
C ASN A 157 -7.98 -10.92 4.26
N ALA A 158 -7.81 -9.75 4.87
CA ALA A 158 -7.18 -9.61 6.19
C ALA A 158 -7.96 -10.33 7.31
N ARG A 159 -9.30 -10.35 7.23
CA ARG A 159 -10.17 -11.09 8.17
C ARG A 159 -10.08 -12.60 7.95
N GLU A 160 -10.17 -13.05 6.71
CA GLU A 160 -10.30 -14.47 6.36
C GLU A 160 -8.96 -15.22 6.39
N HIS A 161 -7.85 -14.51 6.19
CA HIS A 161 -6.50 -15.08 6.27
C HIS A 161 -5.77 -14.73 7.58
N GLY A 162 -6.43 -14.13 8.58
CA GLY A 162 -5.78 -13.65 9.81
C GLY A 162 -5.04 -14.72 10.64
N SER A 163 -5.27 -16.01 10.35
CA SER A 163 -4.57 -17.18 10.92
C SER A 163 -3.73 -17.96 9.90
N MET A 164 -3.38 -17.34 8.77
CA MET A 164 -2.50 -17.91 7.74
C MET A 164 -1.09 -18.19 8.29
N SER A 165 -0.42 -19.22 7.78
CA SER A 165 0.98 -19.48 8.13
C SER A 165 1.95 -18.58 7.33
N LYS A 166 3.15 -18.39 7.86
CA LYS A 166 4.19 -17.61 7.17
C LYS A 166 4.67 -18.27 5.89
N GLU A 167 4.54 -19.59 5.76
CA GLU A 167 4.86 -20.36 4.56
C GLU A 167 3.91 -19.95 3.43
N THR A 168 2.59 -19.93 3.66
CA THR A 168 1.62 -19.45 2.67
C THR A 168 1.82 -17.98 2.31
N ALA A 169 2.21 -17.14 3.27
CA ALA A 169 2.58 -15.75 2.98
C ALA A 169 3.83 -15.64 2.09
N ALA A 170 4.85 -16.47 2.32
CA ALA A 170 6.06 -16.52 1.50
C ALA A 170 5.80 -17.10 0.10
N GLU A 171 4.98 -18.15 0.00
CA GLU A 171 4.53 -18.74 -1.28
C GLU A 171 3.78 -17.70 -2.15
N GLU A 172 2.94 -16.85 -1.54
CA GLU A 172 2.26 -15.77 -2.24
C GLU A 172 3.24 -14.69 -2.75
N ILE A 173 4.25 -14.32 -1.96
CA ILE A 173 5.31 -13.40 -2.40
C ILE A 173 6.10 -13.98 -3.58
N GLU A 174 6.52 -15.25 -3.48
CA GLU A 174 7.29 -15.96 -4.50
C GLU A 174 6.49 -16.08 -5.81
N ALA A 175 5.24 -16.57 -5.74
CA ALA A 175 4.35 -16.66 -6.90
C ALA A 175 3.96 -15.29 -7.50
N GLY A 176 3.84 -14.25 -6.66
CA GLY A 176 3.62 -12.87 -7.11
C GLY A 176 4.81 -12.31 -7.87
N TRP A 177 6.02 -12.55 -7.36
CA TRP A 177 7.27 -12.11 -7.97
C TRP A 177 7.58 -12.85 -9.28
N ASP A 178 7.45 -14.18 -9.30
CA ASP A 178 7.68 -14.98 -10.50
C ASP A 178 6.73 -14.60 -11.63
N ARG A 179 5.45 -14.32 -11.29
CA ARG A 179 4.49 -13.78 -12.25
C ARG A 179 4.94 -12.42 -12.80
N LEU A 180 5.41 -11.52 -11.94
CA LEU A 180 5.86 -10.19 -12.36
C LEU A 180 7.12 -10.28 -13.26
N GLN A 181 8.13 -11.05 -12.86
CA GLN A 181 9.33 -11.30 -13.67
C GLN A 181 8.97 -11.92 -15.03
N SER A 182 8.08 -12.92 -15.05
CA SER A 182 7.63 -13.58 -16.28
C SER A 182 6.89 -12.66 -17.25
N VAL A 183 6.19 -11.65 -16.75
CA VAL A 183 5.52 -10.64 -17.58
C VAL A 183 6.53 -9.61 -18.09
N ILE A 184 7.44 -9.12 -17.24
CA ILE A 184 8.48 -8.16 -17.63
C ILE A 184 9.43 -8.75 -18.67
N ALA A 185 9.81 -10.02 -18.54
CA ALA A 185 10.65 -10.73 -19.51
C ALA A 185 10.02 -10.89 -20.91
N ARG A 186 8.74 -10.56 -21.07
CA ARG A 186 8.00 -10.57 -22.34
C ARG A 186 7.76 -9.17 -22.93
N MET A 187 8.13 -8.10 -22.22
CA MET A 187 7.91 -6.72 -22.67
C MET A 187 8.99 -6.28 -23.67
N GLY A 188 8.56 -5.72 -24.81
CA GLY A 188 9.44 -4.94 -25.69
C GLY A 188 9.62 -3.50 -25.19
N ASP A 189 10.52 -2.74 -25.82
CA ASP A 189 10.81 -1.35 -25.43
C ASP A 189 9.57 -0.43 -25.44
N GLU A 190 8.66 -0.64 -26.40
CA GLU A 190 7.39 0.10 -26.50
C GLU A 190 6.42 -0.20 -25.34
N ASP A 191 6.42 -1.43 -24.82
CA ASP A 191 5.47 -1.87 -23.78
C ASP A 191 5.67 -1.15 -22.45
N TRP A 192 6.86 -0.64 -22.19
CA TRP A 192 7.14 0.22 -21.03
C TRP A 192 6.33 1.52 -21.05
N SER A 193 5.99 2.02 -22.25
CA SER A 193 5.14 3.19 -22.45
C SER A 193 3.64 2.87 -22.48
N ARG A 194 3.27 1.60 -22.75
CA ARG A 194 1.88 1.13 -22.86
C ARG A 194 1.10 1.40 -21.59
N ALA A 195 -0.08 1.99 -21.73
CA ALA A 195 -1.03 2.14 -20.62
C ALA A 195 -1.53 0.77 -20.15
N VAL A 196 -1.37 0.45 -18.86
CA VAL A 196 -1.77 -0.84 -18.27
C VAL A 196 -2.82 -0.70 -17.17
N PHE A 197 -2.90 0.49 -16.58
CA PHE A 197 -3.72 0.84 -15.43
C PHE A 197 -4.32 2.22 -15.68
N ALA A 198 -5.52 2.49 -15.17
CA ALA A 198 -6.11 3.81 -15.10
C ALA A 198 -6.67 4.06 -13.69
N PHE A 199 -6.61 5.32 -13.24
CA PHE A 199 -7.25 5.76 -12.00
C PHE A 199 -7.82 7.16 -12.18
N GLY A 200 -9.10 7.36 -11.84
CA GLY A 200 -9.80 8.63 -12.03
C GLY A 200 -9.77 9.11 -13.49
N GLY A 201 -9.93 8.19 -14.44
CA GLY A 201 -9.84 8.45 -15.88
C GLY A 201 -8.43 8.77 -16.40
N ARG A 202 -7.37 8.64 -15.59
CA ARG A 202 -5.99 8.93 -15.98
C ARG A 202 -5.19 7.65 -16.17
N PRO A 203 -4.74 7.31 -17.40
CA PRO A 203 -3.91 6.13 -17.64
C PRO A 203 -2.51 6.25 -17.02
N ARG A 204 -1.87 5.12 -16.77
CA ARG A 204 -0.49 4.95 -16.30
C ARG A 204 0.21 3.88 -17.12
N SER A 205 1.44 4.16 -17.52
CA SER A 205 2.28 3.22 -18.27
C SER A 205 2.83 2.11 -17.37
N ALA A 206 3.29 0.99 -17.96
CA ALA A 206 3.95 -0.08 -17.23
C ALA A 206 5.18 0.42 -16.43
N ASP A 207 5.99 1.32 -17.01
CA ASP A 207 7.12 1.96 -16.33
C ASP A 207 6.69 2.76 -15.09
N VAL A 208 5.62 3.57 -15.20
CA VAL A 208 5.08 4.32 -14.05
C VAL A 208 4.51 3.39 -12.99
N VAL A 209 3.82 2.30 -13.37
CA VAL A 209 3.31 1.30 -12.43
C VAL A 209 4.46 0.63 -11.67
N LEU A 210 5.56 0.27 -12.33
CA LEU A 210 6.71 -0.33 -11.65
C LEU A 210 7.39 0.65 -10.69
N ARG A 211 7.73 1.86 -11.17
CA ARG A 211 8.48 2.86 -10.39
C ARG A 211 7.69 3.50 -9.25
N ARG A 212 6.39 3.74 -9.46
CA ARG A 212 5.56 4.58 -8.58
C ARG A 212 4.44 3.84 -7.87
N ILE A 213 4.27 2.54 -8.15
CA ILE A 213 3.28 1.70 -7.44
C ILE A 213 3.97 0.44 -6.90
N VAL A 214 4.59 -0.39 -7.74
CA VAL A 214 5.18 -1.68 -7.29
C VAL A 214 6.36 -1.47 -6.33
N LEU A 215 7.35 -0.65 -6.69
CA LEU A 215 8.52 -0.43 -5.84
C LEU A 215 8.15 0.21 -4.48
N PRO A 216 7.33 1.29 -4.42
CA PRO A 216 6.82 1.82 -3.16
C PRO A 216 6.00 0.80 -2.35
N HIS A 217 5.09 0.04 -3.00
CA HIS A 217 4.28 -0.99 -2.34
C HIS A 217 5.14 -1.99 -1.55
N VAL A 218 6.14 -2.59 -2.19
CA VAL A 218 7.02 -3.55 -1.49
C VAL A 218 7.83 -2.86 -0.39
N SER A 219 8.36 -1.65 -0.65
CA SER A 219 9.19 -0.90 0.31
C SER A 219 8.43 -0.49 1.57
N GLU A 220 7.23 0.07 1.43
CA GLU A 220 6.38 0.58 2.52
C GLU A 220 5.86 -0.56 3.40
N HIS A 221 5.35 -1.64 2.79
CA HIS A 221 4.93 -2.83 3.55
C HIS A 221 6.12 -3.52 4.24
N MET A 222 7.31 -3.52 3.65
CA MET A 222 8.52 -4.00 4.33
C MET A 222 8.94 -3.12 5.51
N GLN A 223 8.79 -1.80 5.42
CA GLN A 223 9.02 -0.89 6.54
C GLN A 223 8.03 -1.15 7.69
N SER A 224 6.75 -1.34 7.36
CA SER A 224 5.68 -1.68 8.32
C SER A 224 5.94 -3.04 8.99
N LEU A 225 6.26 -4.08 8.21
CA LEU A 225 6.59 -5.42 8.71
C LEU A 225 7.80 -5.39 9.66
N ARG A 226 8.91 -4.75 9.26
CA ARG A 226 10.11 -4.60 10.08
C ARG A 226 9.85 -3.82 11.37
N SER A 227 9.05 -2.75 11.31
CA SER A 227 8.66 -1.96 12.49
C SER A 227 7.80 -2.77 13.46
N THR A 228 6.91 -3.61 12.94
CA THR A 228 6.04 -4.51 13.73
C THR A 228 6.86 -5.58 14.45
N ILE A 229 7.82 -6.18 13.77
CA ILE A 229 8.76 -7.16 14.35
C ILE A 229 9.65 -6.50 15.41
N ALA A 230 10.22 -5.32 15.10
CA ALA A 230 11.12 -4.61 16.02
C ALA A 230 10.41 -4.15 17.30
N ALA A 231 9.12 -3.78 17.24
CA ALA A 231 8.33 -3.39 18.41
C ALA A 231 7.94 -4.58 19.32
N LYS A 232 8.17 -5.82 18.87
CA LYS A 232 7.87 -7.06 19.61
C LYS A 232 9.09 -7.65 20.34
N ARG A 233 10.31 -7.27 19.92
CA ARG A 233 11.59 -7.77 20.45
C ARG A 233 12.11 -6.91 21.59
#